data_AF-A0A960YL78-F1
#
_entry.id   AF-A0A960YL78-F1
#
_cell.length_a   1.000
_cell.length_b   1.000
_cell.length_c   1.000
_cell.angle_alpha   90.00
_cell.angle_beta   90.00
_cell.angle_gamma   90.00
#
_symmetry.space_group_name_H-M   'P 1'
#
loop_
_entity.id
_entity.type
_entity.pdbx_description
1 polymer ?
#
loop_
_entity_poly.entity_id
_entity_poly.type
_entity_poly.pdbx_seq_one_letter_code
_entity_poly.pdbx_strand_id
1 'polypeptide(L)'
;MMNRICVFLLSLSVLCGKPGKQPGLDPFFLEDIAPSESQSFKGVESVITEGLHHGMTEEEIQDRFGGPPTRRWTFRKPMVKGMGGTQFSYDRIICYSEVKTVNDSLVDSRKSVITTGMLERLTVTFFLLRGRSQYHVVDHWVRASARAEWTKGKFYLNPGATVDENWSGSLRDGIAYWMQRVDRQKYVGNIDKIAKEYGITAENGYLVVPAK
;
A
#
# COMPACT_ATOMS: atom_id res chain seq x y z
N MET A 1 -27.34 -7.28 -9.14
CA MET A 1 -26.95 -6.37 -8.03
C MET A 1 -25.67 -5.68 -8.44
N MET A 2 -25.71 -4.36 -8.63
CA MET A 2 -24.58 -3.58 -9.16
C MET A 2 -23.51 -3.39 -8.08
N ASN A 3 -22.34 -3.98 -8.30
CA ASN A 3 -21.13 -3.70 -7.53
C ASN A 3 -20.73 -2.24 -7.76
N ARG A 4 -20.87 -1.41 -6.72
CA ARG A 4 -20.27 -0.09 -6.67
C ARG A 4 -18.78 -0.26 -6.38
N ILE A 5 -18.00 -0.26 -7.45
CA ILE A 5 -16.55 -0.16 -7.42
C ILE A 5 -16.20 1.24 -6.89
N CYS A 6 -15.93 1.36 -5.60
CA CYS A 6 -15.26 2.53 -5.02
C CYS A 6 -13.74 2.34 -5.12
N VAL A 7 -13.22 2.37 -6.35
CA VAL A 7 -11.79 2.58 -6.57
C VAL A 7 -11.50 4.03 -6.23
N PHE A 8 -11.02 4.29 -5.02
CA PHE A 8 -10.43 5.58 -4.65
C PHE A 8 -9.07 5.72 -5.34
N LEU A 9 -9.09 6.02 -6.64
CA LEU A 9 -7.95 6.61 -7.33
C LEU A 9 -7.88 8.08 -6.92
N LEU A 10 -7.23 8.37 -5.80
CA LEU A 10 -6.72 9.70 -5.50
C LEU A 10 -5.49 9.94 -6.39
N SER A 11 -5.74 10.22 -7.68
CA SER A 11 -4.74 10.80 -8.56
C SER A 11 -4.43 12.21 -8.04
N LEU A 12 -3.30 12.36 -7.36
CA LEU A 12 -2.77 13.65 -6.95
C LEU A 12 -2.27 14.39 -8.19
N SER A 13 -3.15 15.11 -8.86
CA SER A 13 -2.74 16.14 -9.82
C SER A 13 -2.07 17.25 -9.01
N VAL A 14 -0.74 17.30 -9.04
CA VAL A 14 0.02 18.47 -8.62
C VAL A 14 -0.28 19.57 -9.64
N LEU A 15 -1.35 20.33 -9.38
CA LEU A 15 -1.58 21.60 -10.04
C LEU A 15 -0.42 22.51 -9.67
N CYS A 16 0.39 22.86 -10.67
CA CYS A 16 1.33 23.97 -10.66
C CYS A 16 0.57 25.27 -10.33
N GLY A 17 0.33 25.51 -9.03
CA GLY A 17 -0.16 26.74 -8.47
C GLY A 17 0.99 27.50 -7.82
N LYS A 18 1.00 28.81 -8.01
CA LYS A 18 1.97 29.79 -7.46
C LYS A 18 2.34 29.49 -5.99
N PRO A 19 3.55 29.87 -5.53
CA PRO A 19 4.05 29.59 -4.18
C PRO A 19 3.30 30.44 -3.13
N GLY A 20 2.03 30.13 -2.90
CA GLY A 20 1.35 30.46 -1.66
C GLY A 20 1.75 29.42 -0.63
N LYS A 21 2.18 29.86 0.56
CA LYS A 21 2.56 29.02 1.70
C LYS A 21 1.66 27.78 1.78
N GLN A 22 2.20 26.61 1.43
CA GLN A 22 1.54 25.35 1.76
C GLN A 22 1.37 25.37 3.29
N PRO A 23 0.16 25.14 3.83
CA PRO A 23 0.00 24.94 5.26
C PRO A 23 1.03 23.89 5.70
N GLY A 24 1.80 24.25 6.73
CA GLY A 24 3.06 23.60 7.07
C GLY A 24 2.93 22.09 7.09
N LEU A 25 3.73 21.43 6.26
CA LEU A 25 3.91 19.99 6.31
C LEU A 25 4.35 19.63 7.72
N ASP A 26 3.55 18.81 8.38
CA ASP A 26 3.84 18.33 9.73
C ASP A 26 5.16 17.53 9.70
N PRO A 27 6.21 17.97 10.42
CA PRO A 27 7.52 17.35 10.37
C PRO A 27 7.51 15.85 10.66
N PHE A 28 6.53 15.39 11.44
CA PHE A 28 6.37 13.98 11.78
C PHE A 28 6.16 13.07 10.56
N PHE A 29 5.60 13.61 9.47
CA PHE A 29 5.26 12.83 8.27
C PHE A 29 6.10 13.18 7.04
N LEU A 30 7.23 13.88 7.21
CA LEU A 30 8.09 14.28 6.09
C LEU A 30 8.58 13.05 5.32
N GLU A 31 8.95 11.99 6.03
CA GLU A 31 9.44 10.73 5.46
C GLU A 31 8.36 9.90 4.75
N ASP A 32 7.08 10.21 4.96
CA ASP A 32 5.95 9.52 4.35
C ASP A 32 5.59 10.12 2.97
N ILE A 33 6.14 11.30 2.67
CA ILE A 33 5.98 11.96 1.38
C ILE A 33 7.03 11.35 0.45
N ALA A 34 6.71 10.18 -0.10
CA ALA A 34 7.47 9.67 -1.23
C ALA A 34 7.46 10.74 -2.35
N PRO A 35 8.59 11.03 -3.01
CA PRO A 35 8.57 11.82 -4.23
C PRO A 35 7.58 11.17 -5.19
N SER A 36 6.72 11.99 -5.81
CA SER A 36 5.55 11.57 -6.59
C SER A 36 5.83 10.69 -7.81
N GLU A 37 7.10 10.36 -8.05
CA GLU A 37 7.47 9.33 -9.01
C GLU A 37 7.11 7.99 -8.38
N SER A 38 6.09 7.34 -8.91
CA SER A 38 5.73 5.97 -8.60
C SER A 38 6.95 5.06 -8.80
N GLN A 39 7.76 4.89 -7.75
CA GLN A 39 8.91 4.00 -7.76
C GLN A 39 8.38 2.57 -7.80
N SER A 40 8.27 2.03 -9.01
CA SER A 40 8.19 0.59 -9.21
C SER A 40 9.60 0.04 -9.06
N PHE A 41 9.78 -0.86 -8.11
CA PHE A 41 11.04 -1.58 -7.96
C PHE A 41 11.16 -2.63 -9.07
N LYS A 42 12.39 -2.90 -9.51
CA LYS A 42 12.71 -4.10 -10.28
C LYS A 42 13.37 -5.08 -9.33
N GLY A 43 12.98 -6.35 -9.41
CA GLY A 43 13.62 -7.41 -8.60
C GLY A 43 13.01 -7.62 -7.23
N VAL A 44 11.76 -7.18 -7.00
CA VAL A 44 11.00 -7.54 -5.78
C VAL A 44 10.91 -9.07 -5.65
N GLU A 45 10.76 -9.75 -6.78
CA GLU A 45 10.81 -11.21 -6.88
C GLU A 45 12.14 -11.82 -6.38
N SER A 46 13.29 -11.18 -6.67
CA SER A 46 14.60 -11.65 -6.17
C SER A 46 14.63 -11.60 -4.65
N VAL A 47 14.22 -10.47 -4.08
CA VAL A 47 14.23 -10.25 -2.63
C VAL A 47 13.30 -11.24 -1.90
N ILE A 48 12.13 -11.53 -2.47
CA ILE A 48 11.23 -12.55 -1.91
C ILE A 48 11.88 -13.93 -1.96
N THR A 49 12.55 -14.27 -3.07
CA THR A 49 13.19 -15.58 -3.27
C THR A 49 14.41 -15.79 -2.36
N GLU A 50 15.17 -14.73 -2.10
CA GLU A 50 16.29 -14.71 -1.14
C GLU A 50 15.85 -14.88 0.31
N GLY A 51 14.55 -14.67 0.58
CA GLY A 51 13.93 -14.88 1.87
C GLY A 51 13.76 -13.61 2.69
N LEU A 52 12.54 -13.42 3.16
CA LEU A 52 12.14 -12.39 4.11
C LEU A 52 11.94 -13.02 5.49
N HIS A 53 12.33 -12.32 6.55
CA HIS A 53 12.17 -12.82 7.92
C HIS A 53 11.78 -11.71 8.90
N HIS A 54 11.23 -12.13 10.04
CA HIS A 54 10.89 -11.22 11.13
C HIS A 54 12.17 -10.66 11.78
N GLY A 55 12.08 -9.44 12.30
CA GLY A 55 13.18 -8.78 13.01
C GLY A 55 14.14 -7.99 12.14
N MET A 56 14.04 -8.09 10.80
CA MET A 56 14.82 -7.28 9.86
C MET A 56 14.68 -5.79 10.17
N THR A 57 15.79 -5.05 10.13
CA THR A 57 15.76 -3.60 10.30
C THR A 57 15.23 -2.91 9.04
N GLU A 58 14.74 -1.68 9.19
CA GLU A 58 14.31 -0.87 8.06
C GLU A 58 15.47 -0.59 7.09
N GLU A 59 16.71 -0.43 7.59
CA GLU A 59 17.89 -0.30 6.73
C GLU A 59 18.16 -1.59 5.94
N GLU A 60 18.12 -2.76 6.59
CA GLU A 60 18.32 -4.05 5.90
C GLU A 60 17.26 -4.29 4.82
N ILE A 61 16.01 -3.89 5.08
CA ILE A 61 14.93 -3.94 4.08
C ILE A 61 15.27 -3.01 2.92
N GLN A 62 15.58 -1.75 3.20
CA GLN A 62 15.89 -0.74 2.19
C GLN A 62 17.09 -1.15 1.31
N ASP A 63 18.12 -1.72 1.90
CA ASP A 63 19.31 -2.19 1.18
C ASP A 63 18.97 -3.34 0.21
N ARG A 64 18.14 -4.29 0.64
CA ARG A 64 17.69 -5.40 -0.21
C ARG A 64 16.85 -4.94 -1.40
N PHE A 65 15.99 -3.95 -1.19
CA PHE A 65 15.17 -3.37 -2.26
C PHE A 65 15.90 -2.26 -3.05
N GLY A 66 17.11 -1.89 -2.65
CA GLY A 66 17.93 -0.88 -3.34
C GLY A 66 17.37 0.55 -3.26
N GLY A 67 16.58 0.88 -2.24
CA GLY A 67 15.99 2.22 -2.12
C GLY A 67 14.87 2.38 -1.08
N PRO A 68 14.36 3.63 -0.95
CA PRO A 68 13.27 3.93 -0.04
C PRO A 68 11.98 3.22 -0.49
N PRO A 69 11.02 2.94 0.40
CA PRO A 69 9.81 2.23 0.02
C PRO A 69 8.94 3.03 -0.97
N THR A 70 8.21 2.33 -1.84
CA THR A 70 7.18 2.91 -2.73
C THR A 70 6.09 3.63 -1.93
N ARG A 71 5.83 3.19 -0.70
CA ARG A 71 4.88 3.80 0.23
C ARG A 71 5.37 3.64 1.65
N ARG A 72 5.27 4.70 2.45
CA ARG A 72 5.46 4.69 3.90
C ARG A 72 4.27 5.35 4.58
N TRP A 73 3.72 4.70 5.59
CA TRP A 73 2.72 5.24 6.51
C TRP A 73 3.25 5.13 7.93
N THR A 74 3.48 6.27 8.57
CA THR A 74 3.92 6.35 9.97
C THR A 74 2.73 6.73 10.87
N PHE A 75 2.60 6.07 12.01
CA PHE A 75 1.53 6.28 12.98
C PHE A 75 2.10 6.93 14.24
N ARG A 76 1.42 7.96 14.75
CA ARG A 76 1.83 8.69 15.96
C ARG A 76 1.86 7.81 17.20
N LYS A 77 1.02 6.78 17.23
CA LYS A 77 0.99 5.76 18.27
C LYS A 77 1.07 4.37 17.62
N PRO A 78 1.81 3.43 18.22
CA PRO A 78 1.78 2.05 17.78
C PRO A 78 0.35 1.51 17.79
N MET A 79 0.00 0.79 16.73
CA MET A 79 -1.25 0.07 16.56
C MET A 79 -1.02 -1.42 16.85
N VAL A 80 -2.10 -2.14 17.14
CA VAL A 80 -2.10 -3.60 17.34
C VAL A 80 -2.94 -4.23 16.24
N LYS A 81 -2.43 -5.33 15.65
CA LYS A 81 -3.12 -6.03 14.56
C LYS A 81 -2.97 -7.53 14.69
N GLY A 82 -4.02 -8.25 14.28
CA GLY A 82 -4.02 -9.69 14.12
C GLY A 82 -4.07 -10.07 12.64
N MET A 83 -3.13 -10.88 12.16
CA MET A 83 -3.14 -11.46 10.80
C MET A 83 -2.52 -12.85 10.81
N GLY A 84 -3.09 -13.77 10.02
CA GLY A 84 -2.53 -15.13 9.89
C GLY A 84 -2.40 -15.90 11.21
N GLY A 85 -3.28 -15.63 12.18
CA GLY A 85 -3.21 -16.21 13.53
C GLY A 85 -2.16 -15.60 14.46
N THR A 86 -1.43 -14.57 14.01
CA THR A 86 -0.43 -13.84 14.81
C THR A 86 -0.95 -12.46 15.19
N GLN A 87 -0.72 -12.05 16.44
CA GLN A 87 -0.96 -10.68 16.89
C GLN A 87 0.38 -9.95 17.07
N PHE A 88 0.47 -8.72 16.59
CA PHE A 88 1.69 -7.91 16.66
C PHE A 88 1.37 -6.42 16.75
N SER A 89 2.34 -5.63 17.21
CA SER A 89 2.27 -4.17 17.23
C SER A 89 3.09 -3.57 16.09
N TYR A 90 2.71 -2.39 15.61
CA TYR A 90 3.46 -1.66 14.58
C TYR A 90 3.25 -0.15 14.71
N ASP A 91 4.27 0.65 14.42
CA ASP A 91 4.20 2.11 14.33
C ASP A 91 4.38 2.62 12.90
N ARG A 92 4.75 1.74 11.96
CA ARG A 92 4.98 2.08 10.58
C ARG A 92 4.62 0.93 9.65
N ILE A 93 4.11 1.27 8.47
CA ILE A 93 3.89 0.35 7.35
C ILE A 93 4.72 0.85 6.18
N ILE A 94 5.53 -0.02 5.59
CA ILE A 94 6.26 0.26 4.35
C ILE A 94 5.92 -0.76 3.28
N CYS A 95 5.86 -0.31 2.02
CA CYS A 95 5.56 -1.17 0.88
C CYS A 95 6.59 -0.99 -0.22
N TYR A 96 7.01 -2.11 -0.81
CA TYR A 96 7.79 -2.17 -2.04
C TYR A 96 6.93 -2.83 -3.10
N SER A 97 6.66 -2.13 -4.20
CA SER A 97 5.79 -2.63 -5.27
C SER A 97 6.51 -2.69 -6.61
N GLU A 98 6.27 -3.75 -7.34
CA GLU A 98 6.66 -3.96 -8.72
C GLU A 98 5.41 -4.23 -9.55
N VAL A 99 5.24 -3.50 -10.66
CA VAL A 99 4.18 -3.77 -11.64
C VAL A 99 4.84 -4.11 -12.97
N LYS A 100 4.71 -5.37 -13.39
CA LYS A 100 5.21 -5.83 -14.69
C LYS A 100 4.06 -5.84 -15.69
N THR A 101 4.31 -5.27 -16.87
CA THR A 101 3.42 -5.35 -18.02
C THR A 101 4.14 -6.13 -19.12
N VAL A 102 3.67 -7.33 -19.43
CA VAL A 102 4.19 -8.12 -20.55
C VAL A 102 3.22 -7.95 -21.71
N ASN A 103 3.61 -7.18 -22.72
CA ASN A 103 2.83 -7.03 -23.95
C ASN A 103 3.17 -8.17 -24.90
N ASP A 104 2.30 -9.18 -25.01
CA ASP A 104 2.37 -10.10 -26.14
C ASP A 104 1.65 -9.46 -27.33
N SER A 105 2.39 -9.33 -28.44
CA SER A 105 1.83 -8.92 -29.72
C SER A 105 1.47 -10.18 -30.50
N LEU A 106 0.18 -10.53 -30.54
CA LEU A 106 -0.31 -11.52 -31.49
C LEU A 106 -0.60 -10.80 -32.81
N VAL A 107 0.18 -11.11 -33.84
CA VAL A 107 -0.10 -10.68 -35.21
C VAL A 107 -1.15 -11.63 -35.78
N ASP A 108 -2.41 -11.20 -35.84
CA ASP A 108 -3.43 -11.92 -36.60
C ASP A 108 -3.13 -11.81 -38.12
N SER A 109 -3.60 -12.79 -38.88
CA SER A 109 -3.65 -12.88 -40.35
C SER A 109 -4.10 -11.60 -41.07
N ARG A 110 -4.70 -10.63 -40.36
CA ARG A 110 -5.12 -9.31 -40.86
C ARG A 110 -4.16 -8.15 -40.56
N LYS A 111 -2.94 -8.42 -40.06
CA LYS A 111 -1.94 -7.40 -39.64
C LYS A 111 -2.42 -6.44 -38.52
N SER A 112 -3.51 -6.76 -37.83
CA SER A 112 -3.91 -6.05 -36.61
C SER A 112 -3.09 -6.56 -35.43
N VAL A 113 -2.34 -5.67 -34.76
CA VAL A 113 -1.66 -5.98 -33.51
C VAL A 113 -2.72 -6.06 -32.41
N ILE A 114 -2.98 -7.25 -31.89
CA ILE A 114 -3.74 -7.41 -30.65
C ILE A 114 -2.71 -7.40 -29.52
N THR A 115 -2.66 -6.31 -28.76
CA THR A 115 -1.84 -6.22 -27.54
C THR A 115 -2.57 -6.93 -26.40
N THR A 116 -2.22 -8.19 -26.13
CA THR A 116 -2.65 -8.87 -24.89
C THR A 116 -1.57 -8.65 -23.84
N GLY A 117 -1.78 -7.66 -22.97
CA GLY A 117 -0.86 -7.36 -21.88
C GLY A 117 -1.13 -8.22 -20.65
N MET A 118 -0.25 -9.17 -20.31
CA MET A 118 -0.25 -9.78 -18.97
C MET A 118 0.20 -8.72 -17.96
N LEU A 119 -0.58 -8.49 -16.91
CA LEU A 119 -0.16 -7.65 -15.81
C LEU A 119 0.12 -8.49 -14.57
N GLU A 120 1.28 -8.24 -13.97
CA GLU A 120 1.69 -8.82 -12.69
C GLU A 120 1.93 -7.66 -11.72
N ARG A 121 1.30 -7.74 -10.54
CA ARG A 121 1.53 -6.84 -9.41
C ARG A 121 2.14 -7.66 -8.29
N LEU A 122 3.31 -7.25 -7.83
CA LEU A 122 4.00 -7.87 -6.72
C LEU A 122 4.32 -6.80 -5.68
N THR A 123 3.68 -6.89 -4.51
CA THR A 123 3.88 -5.95 -3.41
C THR A 123 4.31 -6.70 -2.16
N VAL A 124 5.42 -6.27 -1.55
CA VAL A 124 5.79 -6.70 -0.20
C VAL A 124 5.44 -5.58 0.75
N THR A 125 4.66 -5.89 1.79
CA THR A 125 4.32 -4.94 2.85
C THR A 125 4.93 -5.41 4.16
N PHE A 126 5.68 -4.53 4.80
CA PHE A 126 6.25 -4.74 6.14
C PHE A 126 5.51 -3.89 7.17
N PHE A 127 5.26 -4.49 8.32
CA PHE A 127 4.75 -3.84 9.52
C PHE A 127 5.93 -3.68 10.48
N LEU A 128 6.37 -2.45 10.68
CA LEU A 128 7.53 -2.14 11.49
C LEU A 128 7.09 -1.64 12.86
N LEU A 129 7.88 -1.96 13.87
CA LEU A 129 7.83 -1.35 15.19
C LEU A 129 9.25 -0.90 15.53
N ARG A 130 9.43 0.40 15.78
CA ARG A 130 10.74 1.00 16.12
C ARG A 130 11.83 0.60 15.12
N GLY A 131 11.51 0.66 13.83
CA GLY A 131 12.43 0.34 12.73
C GLY A 131 12.72 -1.14 12.53
N ARG A 132 11.97 -2.06 13.16
CA ARG A 132 12.13 -3.52 12.97
C ARG A 132 10.84 -4.20 12.52
N SER A 133 10.95 -5.08 11.53
CA SER A 133 9.85 -5.87 10.99
C SER A 133 9.25 -6.81 12.03
N GLN A 134 7.96 -6.64 12.30
CA GLN A 134 7.17 -7.51 13.18
C GLN A 134 6.39 -8.55 12.39
N TYR A 135 5.99 -8.18 11.17
CA TYR A 135 5.24 -9.03 10.26
C TYR A 135 5.43 -8.53 8.83
N HIS A 136 5.26 -9.41 7.85
CA HIS A 136 5.20 -9.02 6.45
C HIS A 136 4.18 -9.86 5.69
N VAL A 137 3.68 -9.31 4.59
CA VAL A 137 2.85 -10.03 3.62
C VAL A 137 3.40 -9.82 2.22
N VAL A 138 3.15 -10.81 1.35
CA VAL A 138 3.45 -10.72 -0.08
C VAL A 138 2.15 -10.79 -0.85
N ASP A 139 1.80 -9.70 -1.50
CA ASP A 139 0.63 -9.58 -2.36
C ASP A 139 1.06 -9.76 -3.82
N HIS A 140 0.83 -10.96 -4.37
CA HIS A 140 1.17 -11.29 -5.75
C HIS A 140 -0.10 -11.55 -6.55
N TRP A 141 -0.45 -10.63 -7.44
CA TRP A 141 -1.59 -10.78 -8.35
C TRP A 141 -1.16 -10.81 -9.81
N VAL A 142 -1.77 -11.69 -10.59
CA VAL A 142 -1.52 -11.83 -12.02
C VAL A 142 -2.85 -11.81 -12.77
N ARG A 143 -2.90 -11.13 -13.91
CA ARG A 143 -4.01 -11.24 -14.87
C ARG A 143 -3.47 -11.45 -16.28
N ALA A 144 -4.10 -12.34 -17.02
CA ALA A 144 -3.70 -12.70 -18.38
C ALA A 144 -3.99 -11.60 -19.42
N SER A 145 -4.90 -10.67 -19.11
CA SER A 145 -5.19 -9.50 -19.94
C SER A 145 -5.84 -8.39 -19.12
N ALA A 146 -5.98 -7.20 -19.71
CA ALA A 146 -6.70 -6.09 -19.08
C ALA A 146 -8.16 -6.39 -18.70
N ARG A 147 -8.78 -7.38 -19.37
CA ARG A 147 -10.17 -7.81 -19.13
C ARG A 147 -10.29 -9.07 -18.27
N ALA A 148 -9.17 -9.75 -18.00
CA ALA A 148 -9.16 -10.94 -17.16
C ALA A 148 -9.26 -10.57 -15.67
N GLU A 149 -9.84 -11.47 -14.89
CA GLU A 149 -9.83 -11.37 -13.43
C GLU A 149 -8.40 -11.51 -12.89
N TRP A 150 -8.17 -10.86 -11.76
CA TRP A 150 -6.93 -11.02 -11.01
C TRP A 150 -6.93 -12.37 -10.30
N THR A 151 -5.82 -13.09 -10.43
CA THR A 151 -5.59 -14.37 -9.77
C THR A 151 -4.35 -14.29 -8.90
N LYS A 152 -4.29 -15.12 -7.86
CA LYS A 152 -3.14 -15.17 -6.95
C LYS A 152 -1.94 -15.77 -7.70
N GLY A 153 -0.81 -15.08 -7.67
CA GLY A 153 0.45 -15.54 -8.24
C GLY A 153 1.23 -16.45 -7.28
N LYS A 154 2.36 -16.99 -7.76
CA LYS A 154 3.17 -18.00 -7.06
C LYS A 154 3.76 -17.57 -5.70
N PHE A 155 3.89 -16.27 -5.47
CA PHE A 155 4.46 -15.71 -4.24
C PHE A 155 3.40 -15.21 -3.25
N TYR A 156 2.13 -15.49 -3.49
CA TYR A 156 1.06 -14.94 -2.68
C TYR A 156 1.13 -15.46 -1.23
N LEU A 157 1.46 -14.57 -0.29
CA LEU A 157 1.57 -14.82 1.15
C LEU A 157 0.85 -13.70 1.91
N ASN A 158 -0.47 -13.64 1.74
CA ASN A 158 -1.31 -12.60 2.33
C ASN A 158 -2.63 -13.20 2.83
N PRO A 159 -2.63 -13.83 4.02
CA PRO A 159 -3.80 -14.53 4.53
C PRO A 159 -4.96 -13.57 4.79
N GLY A 160 -6.11 -13.85 4.18
CA GLY A 160 -7.35 -13.11 4.40
C GLY A 160 -7.49 -11.79 3.62
N ALA A 161 -6.53 -11.41 2.79
CA ALA A 161 -6.67 -10.25 1.93
C ALA A 161 -7.56 -10.54 0.71
N THR A 162 -8.33 -9.54 0.31
CA THR A 162 -9.10 -9.54 -0.94
C THR A 162 -8.31 -8.85 -2.06
N VAL A 163 -8.74 -8.94 -3.31
CA VAL A 163 -8.09 -8.22 -4.42
C VAL A 163 -8.07 -6.70 -4.23
N ASP A 164 -9.06 -6.20 -3.48
CA ASP A 164 -9.27 -4.77 -3.19
C ASP A 164 -8.49 -4.28 -1.97
N GLU A 165 -7.86 -5.19 -1.22
CA GLU A 165 -7.08 -4.88 -0.03
C GLU A 165 -5.62 -5.36 -0.18
N ASN A 166 -4.65 -4.48 0.07
CA ASN A 166 -3.24 -4.87 0.06
C ASN A 166 -2.88 -5.84 1.21
N TRP A 167 -3.67 -5.83 2.28
CA TRP A 167 -3.65 -6.76 3.41
C TRP A 167 -4.99 -6.65 4.15
N SER A 168 -5.33 -7.64 4.96
CA SER A 168 -6.59 -7.64 5.72
C SER A 168 -6.75 -6.36 6.57
N GLY A 169 -7.77 -5.57 6.26
CA GLY A 169 -8.05 -4.29 6.92
C GLY A 169 -7.14 -3.13 6.51
N SER A 170 -6.43 -3.23 5.38
CA SER A 170 -5.57 -2.15 4.85
C SER A 170 -6.30 -0.83 4.64
N LEU A 171 -7.59 -0.87 4.30
CA LEU A 171 -8.41 0.33 4.17
C LEU A 171 -8.57 1.06 5.52
N ARG A 172 -8.78 0.31 6.61
CA ARG A 172 -8.89 0.88 7.96
C ARG A 172 -7.58 1.53 8.41
N ASP A 173 -6.47 0.85 8.16
CA ASP A 173 -5.13 1.39 8.47
C ASP A 173 -4.86 2.67 7.66
N GLY A 174 -5.24 2.68 6.38
CA GLY A 174 -5.15 3.85 5.52
C GLY A 174 -5.98 5.02 6.04
N ILE A 175 -7.24 4.78 6.45
CA ILE A 175 -8.08 5.82 7.05
C ILE A 175 -7.45 6.34 8.35
N ALA A 176 -7.01 5.45 9.25
CA ALA A 176 -6.35 5.85 10.49
C ALA A 176 -5.08 6.68 10.24
N TYR A 177 -4.29 6.33 9.23
CA TYR A 177 -3.14 7.12 8.78
C TYR A 177 -3.56 8.50 8.28
N TRP A 178 -4.49 8.57 7.32
CA TRP A 178 -4.93 9.84 6.72
C TRP A 178 -5.56 10.79 7.72
N MET A 179 -6.25 10.27 8.74
CA MET A 179 -6.82 11.10 9.80
C MET A 179 -5.79 11.80 10.67
N GLN A 180 -4.57 11.26 10.79
CA GLN A 180 -3.48 11.89 11.53
C GLN A 180 -2.75 12.97 10.70
N ARG A 181 -2.96 13.00 9.38
CA ARG A 181 -2.39 13.96 8.44
C ARG A 181 -3.25 15.22 8.38
N VAL A 182 -3.11 16.11 9.37
CA VAL A 182 -3.83 17.41 9.43
C VAL A 182 -3.64 18.22 8.14
N ASP A 183 -2.44 18.16 7.53
CA ASP A 183 -2.12 18.77 6.24
C ASP A 183 -2.98 18.27 5.07
N ARG A 184 -3.64 17.12 5.25
CA ARG A 184 -4.42 16.42 4.23
C ARG A 184 -5.91 16.31 4.54
N GLN A 185 -6.38 16.78 5.70
CA GLN A 185 -7.80 16.77 6.07
C GLN A 185 -8.69 17.44 5.02
N LYS A 186 -8.22 18.51 4.35
CA LYS A 186 -8.98 19.17 3.26
C LYS A 186 -9.26 18.30 2.03
N TYR A 187 -8.52 17.20 1.85
CA TYR A 187 -8.68 16.27 0.73
C TYR A 187 -9.51 15.03 1.10
N VAL A 188 -9.72 14.80 2.40
CA VAL A 188 -10.41 13.63 2.92
C VAL A 188 -11.73 14.12 3.52
N GLY A 189 -12.80 14.15 2.73
CA GLY A 189 -14.10 14.81 2.99
C GLY A 189 -14.64 14.79 4.44
N ASN A 190 -15.82 14.20 4.68
CA ASN A 190 -16.35 14.10 6.05
C ASN A 190 -15.67 12.92 6.77
N ILE A 191 -14.47 13.16 7.27
CA ILE A 191 -13.60 12.13 7.83
C ILE A 191 -14.19 11.45 9.07
N ASP A 192 -15.01 12.18 9.85
CA ASP A 192 -15.71 11.66 11.02
C ASP A 192 -16.78 10.62 10.62
N LYS A 193 -17.49 10.88 9.51
CA LYS A 193 -18.44 9.91 8.95
C LYS A 193 -17.75 8.63 8.52
N ILE A 194 -16.59 8.75 7.86
CA ILE A 194 -15.79 7.61 7.40
C ILE A 194 -15.27 6.83 8.63
N ALA A 195 -14.68 7.51 9.61
CA ALA A 195 -14.20 6.87 10.83
C ALA A 195 -15.28 6.04 11.53
N LYS A 196 -16.50 6.61 11.66
CA LYS A 196 -17.64 5.93 12.25
C LYS A 196 -18.09 4.70 11.46
N GLU A 197 -18.10 4.77 10.12
CA GLU A 197 -18.45 3.65 9.24
C GLU A 197 -17.47 2.47 9.38
N TYR A 198 -16.19 2.77 9.60
CA TYR A 198 -15.14 1.77 9.73
C TYR A 198 -14.85 1.35 11.19
N GLY A 199 -15.58 1.91 12.17
CA GLY A 199 -15.43 1.61 13.60
C GLY A 199 -14.11 2.12 14.20
N ILE A 200 -13.59 3.23 13.67
CA ILE A 200 -12.38 3.89 14.16
C ILE A 200 -12.80 4.92 15.21
N THR A 201 -12.29 4.81 16.43
CA THR A 201 -12.63 5.68 17.56
C THR A 201 -11.45 6.55 17.96
N ALA A 202 -11.72 7.75 18.48
CA ALA A 202 -10.69 8.60 19.06
C ALA A 202 -10.50 8.25 20.55
N GLU A 203 -9.31 7.83 20.95
CA GLU A 203 -8.88 7.69 22.34
C GLU A 203 -7.80 8.74 22.66
N ASN A 204 -8.06 9.58 23.67
CA ASN A 204 -7.14 10.62 24.12
C ASN A 204 -6.71 11.61 23.01
N GLY A 205 -7.61 11.91 22.07
CA GLY A 205 -7.33 12.79 20.92
C GLY A 205 -6.58 12.13 19.76
N TYR A 206 -6.37 10.80 19.82
CA TYR A 206 -5.73 10.02 18.76
C TYR A 206 -6.63 8.88 18.32
N LEU A 207 -6.62 8.54 17.04
CA LEU A 207 -7.52 7.52 16.51
C LEU A 207 -6.91 6.14 16.68
N VAL A 208 -7.73 5.22 17.18
CA VAL A 208 -7.36 3.84 17.50
C VAL A 208 -8.26 2.93 16.68
N VAL A 209 -7.64 1.93 16.04
CA VAL A 209 -8.38 0.82 15.42
C VAL A 209 -8.47 -0.29 16.47
N PRO A 210 -9.67 -0.63 16.96
CA PRO A 210 -9.81 -1.72 17.91
C PRO A 210 -9.38 -3.04 17.24
N ALA A 211 -8.58 -3.83 17.97
CA ALA A 211 -8.28 -5.20 17.58
C ALA A 211 -9.60 -5.99 17.53
N LYS A 212 -9.89 -6.63 16.39
CA LYS A 212 -10.98 -7.61 16.28
C LYS A 212 -10.46 -9.00 16.60
#